data_AF-A0A812CZY7-F1
#
_entry.id   AF-A0A812CZY7-F1
#
_cell.length_a   1.000
_cell.length_b   1.000
_cell.length_c   1.000
_cell.angle_alpha   90.00
_cell.angle_beta   90.00
_cell.angle_gamma   90.00
#
_symmetry.space_group_name_H-M   'P 1'
#
loop_
_entity.id
_entity.type
_entity.pdbx_description
1 polymer ?
#
loop_
_entity_poly.entity_id
_entity_poly.type
_entity_poly.pdbx_seq_one_letter_code
_entity_poly.pdbx_strand_id
1 'polypeptide(L)'
;MDSLRGMKLMYKSEDDKALTANIKVDFDKTKHLSEKSIRKRRLEREKIEVAERERIEREKKEKEAEEKRKKEERRQRELDEQEKARKQAEKLQRQEERRRGREDRRREKQAAKRKHEEEEKMNLKLAQDERKLLVTQRKLDSLRLMTELFKNVKTMKLKEDEARQLAALEEEKRLKAEEEKLHQLEEERKKAESGLRWQEEMRERERLLRERLLQKRLAAQERQREENREELRKKLTEGTVRLKSAVVMKR
;
A
#
# COMPACT_ATOMS: atom_id res chain seq x y z
N MET A 1 57.88 -54.52 123.19
CA MET A 1 58.62 -53.26 123.29
C MET A 1 59.32 -53.18 124.65
N ASP A 2 60.17 -54.15 125.01
CA ASP A 2 60.90 -54.14 126.30
C ASP A 2 62.42 -54.29 126.12
N SER A 3 62.88 -54.42 124.87
CA SER A 3 64.28 -54.64 124.52
C SER A 3 65.22 -53.49 124.90
N LEU A 4 64.72 -52.29 125.15
CA LEU A 4 65.53 -51.12 125.55
C LEU A 4 65.31 -50.71 127.01
N ARG A 5 64.51 -51.46 127.78
CA ARG A 5 64.20 -51.13 129.18
C ARG A 5 65.41 -51.43 130.07
N GLY A 6 65.91 -50.42 130.78
CA GLY A 6 67.09 -50.55 131.65
C GLY A 6 68.43 -50.41 130.92
N MET A 7 68.42 -50.22 129.60
CA MET A 7 69.62 -49.91 128.83
C MET A 7 69.90 -48.40 128.88
N LYS A 8 71.20 -48.04 128.89
CA LYS A 8 71.68 -46.66 128.80
C LYS A 8 72.37 -46.45 127.47
N LEU A 9 72.09 -45.33 126.84
CA LEU A 9 72.87 -44.88 125.69
C LEU A 9 74.14 -44.25 126.22
N MET A 10 75.29 -44.82 125.86
CA MET A 10 76.60 -44.26 126.17
C MET A 10 77.17 -43.62 124.91
N TYR A 11 77.55 -42.36 125.03
CA TYR A 11 78.35 -41.67 124.03
C TYR A 11 79.78 -41.52 124.56
N LYS A 12 80.75 -42.09 123.84
CA LYS A 12 82.19 -41.93 124.12
C LYS A 12 82.75 -40.87 123.18
N SER A 13 83.26 -39.78 123.74
CA SER A 13 83.95 -38.73 122.99
C SER A 13 85.45 -39.05 122.89
N GLU A 14 86.15 -38.53 121.87
CA GLU A 14 87.60 -38.76 121.66
C GLU A 14 88.50 -38.22 122.79
N ASP A 15 87.98 -37.33 123.65
CA ASP A 15 88.68 -36.77 124.83
C ASP A 15 88.53 -37.62 126.11
N ASP A 16 88.37 -38.95 125.98
CA ASP A 16 88.21 -39.94 127.07
C ASP A 16 87.06 -39.70 128.08
N LYS A 17 86.13 -38.78 127.78
CA LYS A 17 84.92 -38.55 128.60
C LYS A 17 83.73 -39.33 128.04
N ALA A 18 83.04 -40.09 128.90
CA ALA A 18 81.85 -40.84 128.55
C ALA A 18 80.60 -40.24 129.21
N LEU A 19 79.58 -39.92 128.39
CA LEU A 19 78.27 -39.44 128.83
C LEU A 19 77.24 -40.56 128.64
N THR A 20 76.40 -40.78 129.66
CA THR A 20 75.34 -41.80 129.58
C THR A 20 73.96 -41.18 129.78
N ALA A 21 73.03 -41.45 128.87
CA ALA A 21 71.62 -41.10 128.98
C ALA A 21 70.77 -42.35 129.22
N ASN A 22 69.87 -42.30 130.20
CA ASN A 22 68.95 -43.40 130.49
C ASN A 22 67.76 -43.33 129.53
N ILE A 23 67.46 -44.43 128.82
CA ILE A 23 66.22 -44.54 128.07
C ILE A 23 65.10 -44.96 129.03
N LYS A 24 64.11 -44.09 129.22
CA LYS A 24 62.88 -44.44 129.94
C LYS A 24 61.85 -44.98 128.97
N VAL A 25 61.64 -46.30 129.01
CA VAL A 25 60.60 -46.98 128.24
C VAL A 25 59.36 -47.10 129.11
N ASP A 26 58.33 -46.31 128.81
CA ASP A 26 57.02 -46.40 129.46
C ASP A 26 56.04 -47.20 128.58
N PHE A 27 55.14 -47.95 129.21
CA PHE A 27 54.07 -48.67 128.50
C PHE A 27 53.07 -47.68 127.90
N ASP A 28 52.55 -47.98 126.71
CA ASP A 28 51.55 -47.14 126.05
C ASP A 28 50.26 -47.03 126.89
N LYS A 29 50.09 -45.88 127.54
CA LYS A 29 48.90 -45.57 128.33
C LYS A 29 47.68 -45.25 127.46
N THR A 30 47.89 -44.88 126.20
CA THR A 30 46.82 -44.43 125.29
C THR A 30 46.12 -45.57 124.56
N LYS A 31 46.62 -46.80 124.69
CA LYS A 31 46.05 -48.02 124.08
C LYS A 31 45.68 -47.82 122.60
N HIS A 32 46.54 -47.18 121.82
CA HIS A 32 46.29 -46.84 120.42
C HIS A 32 46.25 -48.06 119.48
N LEU A 33 46.71 -49.22 119.99
CA LEU A 33 46.58 -50.54 119.38
C LEU A 33 45.42 -51.36 119.94
N SER A 34 44.60 -50.80 120.83
CA SER A 34 43.37 -51.44 121.27
C SER A 34 42.42 -51.64 120.08
N GLU A 35 41.71 -52.76 120.10
CA GLU A 35 40.67 -53.08 119.13
C GLU A 35 39.65 -51.95 118.96
N LYS A 36 39.33 -51.23 120.05
CA LYS A 36 38.40 -50.09 120.02
C LYS A 36 38.93 -48.91 119.19
N SER A 37 40.21 -48.58 119.32
CA SER A 37 40.82 -47.47 118.56
C SER A 37 41.11 -47.85 117.12
N ILE A 38 41.45 -49.11 116.84
CA ILE A 38 41.55 -49.66 115.48
C ILE A 38 40.18 -49.63 114.79
N ARG A 39 39.11 -50.08 115.47
CA ARG A 39 37.75 -50.06 114.94
C ARG A 39 37.24 -48.64 114.67
N LYS A 40 37.51 -47.69 115.56
CA LYS A 40 37.17 -46.27 115.34
C LYS A 40 37.85 -45.70 114.09
N ARG A 41 39.16 -45.96 113.91
CA ARG A 41 39.90 -45.53 112.71
C ARG A 41 39.40 -46.18 111.42
N ARG A 42 39.02 -47.46 111.45
CA ARG A 42 38.42 -48.15 110.29
C ARG A 42 37.10 -47.51 109.88
N LEU A 43 36.20 -47.24 110.84
CA LEU A 43 34.93 -46.58 110.58
C LEU A 43 35.10 -45.14 110.08
N GLU A 44 36.08 -44.40 110.60
CA GLU A 44 36.41 -43.05 110.12
C GLU A 44 36.93 -43.08 108.67
N ARG A 45 37.83 -44.03 108.33
CA ARG A 45 38.31 -44.22 106.96
C ARG A 45 37.18 -44.60 105.99
N GLU A 46 36.32 -45.54 106.38
CA GLU A 46 35.18 -45.97 105.57
C GLU A 46 34.20 -44.81 105.31
N LYS A 47 33.93 -43.97 106.32
CA LYS A 47 33.12 -42.75 106.14
C LYS A 47 33.77 -41.76 105.17
N ILE A 48 35.09 -41.60 105.20
CA ILE A 48 35.82 -40.72 104.28
C ILE A 48 35.74 -41.27 102.85
N GLU A 49 35.97 -42.57 102.66
CA GLU A 49 35.91 -43.21 101.34
C GLU A 49 34.51 -43.13 100.71
N VAL A 50 33.45 -43.34 101.50
CA VAL A 50 32.06 -43.20 101.02
C VAL A 50 31.78 -41.74 100.62
N ALA A 51 32.19 -40.77 101.44
CA ALA A 51 32.01 -39.35 101.12
C ALA A 51 32.80 -38.91 99.87
N GLU A 52 33.98 -39.47 99.65
CA GLU A 52 34.80 -39.22 98.47
C GLU A 52 34.17 -39.83 97.20
N ARG A 53 33.66 -41.07 97.28
CA ARG A 53 32.93 -41.70 96.18
C ARG A 53 31.67 -40.93 95.80
N GLU A 54 30.88 -40.47 96.79
CA GLU A 54 29.70 -39.65 96.53
C GLU A 54 30.05 -38.31 95.86
N ARG A 55 31.15 -37.66 96.26
CA ARG A 55 31.63 -36.43 95.60
C ARG A 55 32.01 -36.68 94.15
N ILE A 56 32.75 -37.75 93.88
CA ILE A 56 33.18 -38.12 92.52
C ILE A 56 31.98 -38.46 91.63
N GLU A 57 30.98 -39.18 92.15
CA GLU A 57 29.76 -39.47 91.38
C GLU A 57 28.92 -38.23 91.09
N ARG A 58 28.78 -37.31 92.07
CA ARG A 58 28.10 -36.03 91.84
C ARG A 58 28.82 -35.18 90.79
N GLU A 59 30.14 -35.07 90.88
CA GLU A 59 30.94 -34.30 89.92
C GLU A 59 30.89 -34.91 88.51
N LYS A 60 30.91 -36.24 88.38
CA LYS A 60 30.72 -36.92 87.09
C LYS A 60 29.34 -36.64 86.50
N LYS A 61 28.29 -36.71 87.32
CA LYS A 61 26.91 -36.47 86.88
C LYS A 61 26.68 -35.02 86.47
N GLU A 62 27.28 -34.06 87.18
CA GLU A 62 27.27 -32.64 86.82
C GLU A 62 28.00 -32.39 85.50
N LYS A 63 29.21 -32.96 85.31
CA LYS A 63 29.96 -32.85 84.05
C LYS A 63 29.21 -33.44 82.86
N GLU A 64 28.58 -34.61 83.02
CA GLU A 64 27.80 -35.23 81.94
C GLU A 64 26.54 -34.41 81.59
N ALA A 65 25.86 -33.85 82.61
CA ALA A 65 24.71 -32.97 82.40
C ALA A 65 25.10 -31.64 81.72
N GLU A 66 26.23 -31.06 82.10
CA GLU A 66 26.77 -29.86 81.47
C GLU A 66 27.19 -30.13 80.02
N GLU A 67 27.84 -31.26 79.75
CA GLU A 67 28.23 -31.63 78.38
C GLU A 67 27.01 -31.88 77.48
N LYS A 68 25.96 -32.52 78.02
CA LYS A 68 24.68 -32.70 77.30
C LYS A 68 24.02 -31.36 76.99
N ARG A 69 23.92 -30.44 77.97
CA ARG A 69 23.38 -29.08 77.76
C ARG A 69 24.17 -28.32 76.70
N LYS A 70 25.50 -28.37 76.74
CA LYS A 70 26.37 -27.70 75.77
C LYS A 70 26.26 -28.29 74.36
N LYS A 71 26.06 -29.61 74.23
CA LYS A 71 25.79 -30.25 72.93
C LYS A 71 24.43 -29.87 72.37
N GLU A 72 23.40 -29.80 73.21
CA GLU A 72 22.05 -29.41 72.80
C GLU A 72 21.99 -27.94 72.38
N GLU A 73 22.66 -27.04 73.12
CA GLU A 73 22.78 -25.63 72.78
C GLU A 73 23.53 -25.43 71.45
N ARG A 74 24.61 -26.18 71.21
CA ARG A 74 25.32 -26.14 69.91
C ARG A 74 24.42 -26.60 68.76
N ARG A 75 23.66 -27.69 68.94
CA ARG A 75 22.71 -28.18 67.93
C ARG A 75 21.61 -27.17 67.65
N GLN A 76 21.06 -26.51 68.67
CA GLN A 76 20.06 -25.46 68.47
C GLN A 76 20.63 -24.27 67.70
N ARG A 77 21.85 -23.82 68.04
CA ARG A 77 22.53 -22.73 67.32
C ARG A 77 22.78 -23.09 65.84
N GLU A 78 23.21 -24.32 65.54
CA GLU A 78 23.40 -24.78 64.16
C GLU A 78 22.09 -24.81 63.36
N LEU A 79 20.98 -25.24 63.98
CA LEU A 79 19.66 -25.22 63.34
C LEU A 79 19.18 -23.79 63.07
N ASP A 80 19.35 -22.89 64.04
CA ASP A 80 19.00 -21.47 63.89
C ASP A 80 19.82 -20.79 62.79
N GLU A 81 21.11 -21.09 62.68
CA GLU A 81 21.97 -20.59 61.61
C GLU A 81 21.55 -21.11 60.24
N GLN A 82 21.21 -22.40 60.13
CA GLN A 82 20.70 -22.98 58.89
C GLN A 82 19.36 -22.36 58.49
N GLU A 83 18.44 -22.12 59.43
CA GLU A 83 17.16 -21.49 59.14
C GLU A 83 17.34 -20.03 58.69
N LYS A 84 18.23 -19.26 59.35
CA LYS A 84 18.60 -17.91 58.93
C LYS A 84 19.21 -17.90 57.53
N ALA A 85 20.11 -18.84 57.22
CA ALA A 85 20.72 -18.97 55.91
C ALA A 85 19.67 -19.28 54.82
N ARG A 86 18.72 -20.19 55.10
CA ARG A 86 17.59 -20.50 54.18
C ARG A 86 16.71 -19.27 53.93
N LYS A 87 16.33 -18.55 54.99
CA LYS A 87 15.53 -17.31 54.89
C LYS A 87 16.25 -16.22 54.07
N GLN A 88 17.57 -16.07 54.24
CA GLN A 88 18.35 -15.12 53.45
C GLN A 88 18.45 -15.54 51.98
N ALA A 89 18.69 -16.82 51.70
CA ALA A 89 18.73 -17.36 50.34
C ALA A 89 17.39 -17.16 49.60
N GLU A 90 16.26 -17.46 50.25
CA GLU A 90 14.92 -17.24 49.69
C GLU A 90 14.66 -15.75 49.43
N LYS A 91 15.08 -14.86 50.35
CA LYS A 91 14.95 -13.40 50.16
C LYS A 91 15.77 -12.92 48.96
N LEU A 92 16.96 -13.46 48.74
CA LEU A 92 17.80 -13.13 47.59
C LEU A 92 17.17 -13.62 46.29
N GLN A 93 16.70 -14.87 46.24
CA GLN A 93 15.99 -15.43 45.09
C GLN A 93 14.76 -14.59 44.74
N ARG A 94 13.94 -14.25 45.73
CA ARG A 94 12.75 -13.40 45.53
C ARG A 94 13.10 -11.99 45.05
N GLN A 95 14.22 -11.43 45.49
CA GLN A 95 14.70 -10.14 44.97
C GLN A 95 15.19 -10.26 43.52
N GLU A 96 15.89 -11.35 43.18
CA GLU A 96 16.40 -11.61 41.85
C GLU A 96 15.27 -11.82 40.84
N GLU A 97 14.25 -12.61 41.18
CA GLU A 97 13.05 -12.78 40.37
C GLU A 97 12.31 -11.45 40.15
N ARG A 98 12.18 -10.62 41.19
CA ARG A 98 11.60 -9.28 41.05
C ARG A 98 12.42 -8.39 40.13
N ARG A 99 13.76 -8.50 40.14
CA ARG A 99 14.64 -7.76 39.23
C ARG A 99 14.48 -8.25 37.80
N ARG A 100 14.54 -9.56 37.57
CA ARG A 100 14.34 -10.20 36.27
C ARG A 100 12.97 -9.83 35.69
N GLY A 101 11.89 -9.98 36.45
CA GLY A 101 10.54 -9.62 36.00
C GLY A 101 10.37 -8.13 35.67
N ARG A 102 11.11 -7.22 36.33
CA ARG A 102 11.14 -5.79 35.94
C ARG A 102 11.92 -5.56 34.65
N GLU A 103 13.02 -6.28 34.47
CA GLU A 103 13.84 -6.21 33.27
C GLU A 103 13.10 -6.77 32.06
N ASP A 104 12.45 -7.92 32.19
CA ASP A 104 11.64 -8.54 31.15
C ASP A 104 10.49 -7.64 30.74
N ARG A 105 9.76 -7.04 31.69
CA ARG A 105 8.72 -6.04 31.39
C ARG A 105 9.27 -4.81 30.65
N ARG A 106 10.51 -4.39 30.93
CA ARG A 106 11.16 -3.28 30.22
C ARG A 106 11.53 -3.70 28.80
N ARG A 107 12.09 -4.90 28.64
CA ARG A 107 12.45 -5.49 27.34
C ARG A 107 11.21 -5.67 26.47
N GLU A 108 10.13 -6.21 27.02
CA GLU A 108 8.85 -6.40 26.34
C GLU A 108 8.25 -5.06 25.89
N LYS A 109 8.23 -4.05 26.77
CA LYS A 109 7.79 -2.69 26.41
C LYS A 109 8.63 -2.08 25.30
N GLN A 110 9.95 -2.25 25.33
CA GLN A 110 10.83 -1.75 24.27
C GLN A 110 10.61 -2.50 22.96
N ALA A 111 10.43 -3.82 23.01
CA ALA A 111 10.12 -4.63 21.83
C ALA A 111 8.76 -4.23 21.23
N ALA A 112 7.74 -4.01 22.05
CA ALA A 112 6.43 -3.53 21.61
C ALA A 112 6.52 -2.15 20.94
N LYS A 113 7.29 -1.22 21.51
CA LYS A 113 7.54 0.10 20.89
C LYS A 113 8.22 -0.02 19.53
N ARG A 114 9.28 -0.85 19.43
CA ARG A 114 9.97 -1.10 18.15
C ARG A 114 9.03 -1.68 17.10
N LYS A 115 8.21 -2.67 17.48
CA LYS A 115 7.19 -3.25 16.58
C LYS A 115 6.20 -2.18 16.11
N HIS A 116 5.68 -1.35 17.01
CA HIS A 116 4.78 -0.26 16.64
C HIS A 116 5.43 0.74 15.69
N GLU A 117 6.67 1.17 15.96
CA GLU A 117 7.42 2.06 15.07
C GLU A 117 7.67 1.43 13.68
N GLU A 118 7.92 0.13 13.63
CA GLU A 118 8.06 -0.64 12.38
C GLU A 118 6.73 -0.72 11.62
N GLU A 119 5.63 -1.02 12.32
CA GLU A 119 4.26 -1.04 11.78
C GLU A 119 3.88 0.33 11.20
N GLU A 120 4.14 1.43 11.91
CA GLU A 120 3.88 2.78 11.42
C GLU A 120 4.68 3.10 10.15
N LYS A 121 5.96 2.73 10.10
CA LYS A 121 6.80 2.90 8.90
C LYS A 121 6.28 2.06 7.73
N MET A 122 5.82 0.84 7.98
CA MET A 122 5.22 -0.01 6.97
C MET A 122 3.90 0.56 6.46
N ASN A 123 3.05 1.04 7.36
CA ASN A 123 1.77 1.68 7.01
C ASN A 123 2.00 2.96 6.19
N LEU A 124 3.01 3.76 6.52
CA LEU A 124 3.38 4.94 5.74
C LEU A 124 3.81 4.56 4.31
N LYS A 125 4.62 3.51 4.15
CA LYS A 125 5.02 3.01 2.84
C LYS A 125 3.82 2.50 2.04
N LEU A 126 2.94 1.73 2.69
CA LEU A 126 1.71 1.22 2.09
C LEU A 126 0.84 2.38 1.57
N ALA A 127 0.61 3.41 2.40
CA ALA A 127 -0.15 4.59 2.00
C ALA A 127 0.48 5.37 0.84
N GLN A 128 1.82 5.46 0.80
CA GLN A 128 2.53 6.07 -0.33
C GLN A 128 2.35 5.27 -1.62
N ASP A 129 2.41 3.95 -1.53
CA ASP A 129 2.26 3.06 -2.68
C ASP A 129 0.81 3.03 -3.17
N GLU A 130 -0.18 3.04 -2.28
CA GLU A 130 -1.60 3.23 -2.61
C GLU A 130 -1.83 4.57 -3.34
N ARG A 131 -1.22 5.66 -2.85
CA ARG A 131 -1.31 6.96 -3.53
C ARG A 131 -0.70 6.92 -4.93
N LYS A 132 0.45 6.27 -5.11
CA LYS A 132 1.07 6.10 -6.44
C LYS A 132 0.15 5.29 -7.35
N LEU A 133 -0.40 4.19 -6.84
CA LEU A 133 -1.32 3.32 -7.57
C LEU A 133 -2.56 4.12 -8.03
N LEU A 134 -3.19 4.89 -7.16
CA LEU A 134 -4.31 5.77 -7.51
C LEU A 134 -3.93 6.80 -8.59
N VAL A 135 -2.75 7.42 -8.49
CA VAL A 135 -2.28 8.36 -9.52
C VAL A 135 -2.08 7.65 -10.86
N THR A 136 -1.53 6.44 -10.86
CA THR A 136 -1.35 5.66 -12.10
C THR A 136 -2.69 5.25 -12.73
N GLN A 137 -3.68 4.85 -11.91
CA GLN A 137 -5.03 4.55 -12.37
C GLN A 137 -5.69 5.78 -12.99
N ARG A 138 -5.65 6.94 -12.31
CA ARG A 138 -6.18 8.20 -12.86
C ARG A 138 -5.51 8.61 -14.16
N LYS A 139 -4.19 8.42 -14.28
CA LYS A 139 -3.45 8.66 -15.54
C LYS A 139 -3.86 7.69 -16.65
N LEU A 140 -4.08 6.43 -16.32
CA LEU A 140 -4.56 5.44 -17.28
C LEU A 140 -5.95 5.79 -17.79
N ASP A 141 -6.85 6.17 -16.88
CA ASP A 141 -8.21 6.56 -17.23
C ASP A 141 -8.26 7.87 -18.01
N SER A 142 -7.39 8.84 -17.70
CA SER A 142 -7.28 10.06 -18.52
C SER A 142 -6.75 9.75 -19.93
N LEU A 143 -5.78 8.85 -20.08
CA LEU A 143 -5.31 8.39 -21.39
C LEU A 143 -6.42 7.69 -22.17
N ARG A 144 -7.21 6.83 -21.52
CA ARG A 144 -8.37 6.17 -22.14
C ARG A 144 -9.39 7.20 -22.64
N LEU A 145 -9.79 8.14 -21.78
CA LEU A 145 -10.72 9.21 -22.14
C LEU A 145 -10.18 10.05 -23.31
N MET A 146 -8.92 10.49 -23.26
CA MET A 146 -8.31 11.26 -24.33
C MET A 146 -8.27 10.47 -25.64
N THR A 147 -7.99 9.16 -25.57
CA THR A 147 -8.00 8.28 -26.75
C THR A 147 -9.38 8.18 -27.38
N GLU A 148 -10.43 8.03 -26.57
CA GLU A 148 -11.81 8.03 -27.06
C GLU A 148 -12.23 9.37 -27.65
N LEU A 149 -11.88 10.48 -26.99
CA LEU A 149 -12.13 11.83 -27.50
C LEU A 149 -11.44 12.05 -28.85
N PHE A 150 -10.18 11.62 -29.00
CA PHE A 150 -9.47 11.73 -30.28
C PHE A 150 -10.09 10.84 -31.36
N LYS A 151 -10.57 9.64 -31.03
CA LYS A 151 -11.34 8.80 -31.97
C LYS A 151 -12.61 9.52 -32.42
N ASN A 152 -13.37 10.10 -31.49
CA ASN A 152 -14.58 10.83 -31.80
C ASN A 152 -14.30 12.04 -32.71
N VAL A 153 -13.31 12.86 -32.36
CA VAL A 153 -12.89 14.00 -33.20
C VAL A 153 -12.46 13.53 -34.59
N LYS A 154 -11.71 12.42 -34.69
CA LYS A 154 -11.33 11.84 -35.98
C LYS A 154 -12.56 11.43 -36.79
N THR A 155 -13.54 10.75 -36.17
CA THR A 155 -14.77 10.37 -36.87
C THR A 155 -15.62 11.57 -37.30
N MET A 156 -15.67 12.64 -36.49
CA MET A 156 -16.37 13.86 -36.87
C MET A 156 -15.70 14.55 -38.05
N LYS A 157 -14.37 14.68 -38.03
CA LYS A 157 -13.63 15.24 -39.16
C LYS A 157 -13.82 14.44 -40.44
N LEU A 158 -13.77 13.10 -40.35
CA LEU A 158 -14.05 12.24 -41.51
C LEU A 158 -15.45 12.49 -42.08
N LYS A 159 -16.47 12.59 -41.23
CA LYS A 159 -17.84 12.92 -41.66
C LYS A 159 -17.96 14.31 -42.25
N GLU A 160 -17.27 15.31 -41.69
CA GLU A 160 -17.22 16.67 -42.24
C GLU A 160 -16.57 16.68 -43.62
N ASP A 161 -15.47 15.96 -43.80
CA ASP A 161 -14.77 15.85 -45.08
C ASP A 161 -15.62 15.09 -46.12
N GLU A 162 -16.28 13.99 -45.73
CA GLU A 162 -17.24 13.28 -46.58
C GLU A 162 -18.41 14.20 -47.00
N ALA A 163 -18.97 14.98 -46.06
CA ALA A 163 -20.03 15.94 -46.36
C ALA A 163 -19.55 17.05 -47.32
N ARG A 164 -18.31 17.54 -47.16
CA ARG A 164 -17.71 18.51 -48.10
C ARG A 164 -17.52 17.92 -49.48
N GLN A 165 -17.07 16.67 -49.58
CA GLN A 165 -16.93 15.97 -50.86
C GLN A 165 -18.28 15.76 -51.54
N LEU A 166 -19.30 15.35 -50.80
CA LEU A 166 -20.66 15.21 -51.32
C LEU A 166 -21.22 16.56 -51.79
N ALA A 167 -21.05 17.63 -51.00
CA ALA A 167 -21.48 18.97 -51.39
C ALA A 167 -20.75 19.44 -52.67
N ALA A 168 -19.45 19.18 -52.80
CA ALA A 168 -18.69 19.51 -54.00
C ALA A 168 -19.19 18.73 -55.23
N LEU A 169 -19.49 17.44 -55.08
CA LEU A 169 -20.08 16.63 -56.15
C LEU A 169 -21.48 17.08 -56.53
N GLU A 170 -22.30 17.52 -55.56
CA GLU A 170 -23.62 18.08 -55.83
C GLU A 170 -23.53 19.41 -56.58
N GLU A 171 -22.62 20.31 -56.20
CA GLU A 171 -22.36 21.55 -56.91
C GLU A 171 -21.84 21.29 -58.34
N GLU A 172 -20.93 20.33 -58.53
CA GLU A 172 -20.48 19.95 -59.87
C GLU A 172 -21.64 19.41 -60.73
N LYS A 173 -22.53 18.60 -60.15
CA LYS A 173 -23.74 18.12 -60.85
C LYS A 173 -24.70 19.26 -61.18
N ARG A 174 -24.86 20.24 -60.28
CA ARG A 174 -25.68 21.44 -60.52
C ARG A 174 -25.14 22.26 -61.68
N LEU A 175 -23.84 22.54 -61.69
CA LEU A 175 -23.17 23.26 -62.77
C LEU A 175 -23.34 22.53 -64.10
N LYS A 176 -23.11 21.22 -64.15
CA LYS A 176 -23.35 20.42 -65.36
C LYS A 176 -24.81 20.49 -65.83
N ALA A 177 -25.77 20.41 -64.92
CA ALA A 177 -27.18 20.54 -65.27
C ALA A 177 -27.54 21.96 -65.77
N GLU A 178 -26.91 23.01 -65.24
CA GLU A 178 -27.06 24.37 -65.75
C GLU A 178 -26.44 24.54 -67.13
N GLU A 179 -25.23 24.01 -67.36
CA GLU A 179 -24.58 23.98 -68.68
C GLU A 179 -25.44 23.24 -69.72
N GLU A 180 -25.99 22.08 -69.36
CA GLU A 180 -26.89 21.31 -70.22
C GLU A 180 -28.18 22.10 -70.56
N LYS A 181 -28.77 22.80 -69.58
CA LYS A 181 -29.93 23.67 -69.81
C LYS A 181 -29.59 24.83 -70.73
N LEU A 182 -28.44 25.48 -70.53
CA LEU A 182 -27.95 26.54 -71.42
C LEU A 182 -27.76 26.01 -72.84
N HIS A 183 -27.15 24.85 -73.00
CA HIS A 183 -26.99 24.20 -74.30
C HIS A 183 -28.34 23.86 -74.95
N GLN A 184 -29.32 23.38 -74.18
CA GLN A 184 -30.68 23.13 -74.70
C GLN A 184 -31.35 24.42 -75.18
N LEU A 185 -31.26 25.51 -74.40
CA LEU A 185 -31.80 26.82 -74.79
C LEU A 185 -31.10 27.38 -76.04
N GLU A 186 -29.79 27.21 -76.17
CA GLU A 186 -29.05 27.60 -77.38
C GLU A 186 -29.50 26.79 -78.60
N GLU A 187 -29.70 25.48 -78.45
CA GLU A 187 -30.21 24.62 -79.52
C GLU A 187 -31.65 24.99 -79.92
N GLU A 188 -32.52 25.28 -78.95
CA GLU A 188 -33.87 25.80 -79.22
C GLU A 188 -33.83 27.15 -79.93
N ARG A 189 -32.95 28.06 -79.50
CA ARG A 189 -32.75 29.35 -80.15
C ARG A 189 -32.28 29.16 -81.60
N LYS A 190 -31.30 28.30 -81.87
CA LYS A 190 -30.84 27.99 -83.24
C LYS A 190 -31.97 27.41 -84.09
N LYS A 191 -32.81 26.52 -83.53
CA LYS A 191 -33.98 25.97 -84.23
C LYS A 191 -35.02 27.06 -84.53
N ALA A 192 -35.29 27.95 -83.58
CA ALA A 192 -36.19 29.08 -83.77
C ALA A 192 -35.67 30.04 -84.84
N GLU A 193 -34.38 30.40 -84.79
CA GLU A 193 -33.73 31.22 -85.83
C GLU A 193 -33.78 30.54 -87.21
N SER A 194 -33.53 29.23 -87.28
CA SER A 194 -33.65 28.45 -88.51
C SER A 194 -35.09 28.38 -89.02
N GLY A 195 -36.07 28.24 -88.13
CA GLY A 195 -37.50 28.27 -88.46
C GLY A 195 -37.96 29.63 -88.96
N LEU A 196 -37.48 30.73 -88.37
CA LEU A 196 -37.72 32.09 -88.86
C LEU A 196 -37.14 32.28 -90.26
N ARG A 197 -35.88 31.87 -90.49
CA ARG A 197 -35.26 31.91 -91.82
C ARG A 197 -36.06 31.11 -92.85
N TRP A 198 -36.52 29.92 -92.49
CA TRP A 198 -37.38 29.11 -93.36
C TRP A 198 -38.72 29.81 -93.66
N GLN A 199 -39.34 30.46 -92.68
CA GLN A 199 -40.56 31.25 -92.90
C GLN A 199 -40.30 32.44 -93.82
N GLU A 200 -39.19 33.15 -93.66
CA GLU A 200 -38.78 34.24 -94.53
C GLU A 200 -38.54 33.75 -95.96
N GLU A 201 -37.80 32.65 -96.15
CA GLU A 201 -37.62 32.01 -97.45
C GLU A 201 -38.96 31.60 -98.09
N MET A 202 -39.89 31.05 -97.30
CA MET A 202 -41.22 30.68 -97.80
C MET A 202 -42.05 31.90 -98.18
N ARG A 203 -41.98 32.99 -97.40
CA ARG A 203 -42.62 34.28 -97.73
C ARG A 203 -42.04 34.88 -99.01
N GLU A 204 -40.72 34.83 -99.21
CA GLU A 204 -40.09 35.28 -100.44
C GLU A 204 -40.51 34.42 -101.64
N ARG A 205 -40.54 33.09 -101.49
CA ARG A 205 -41.07 32.18 -102.52
C ARG A 205 -42.53 32.50 -102.85
N GLU A 206 -43.36 32.78 -101.84
CA GLU A 206 -44.75 33.20 -102.05
C GLU A 206 -44.84 34.55 -102.78
N ARG A 207 -44.03 35.54 -102.39
CA ARG A 207 -43.95 36.84 -103.09
C ARG A 207 -43.55 36.65 -104.55
N LEU A 208 -42.51 35.87 -104.83
CA LEU A 208 -42.05 35.57 -106.18
C LEU A 208 -43.13 34.84 -107.00
N LEU A 209 -43.87 33.92 -106.40
CA LEU A 209 -44.99 33.25 -107.06
C LEU A 209 -46.14 34.24 -107.35
N ARG A 210 -46.49 35.12 -106.40
CA ARG A 210 -47.49 36.17 -106.60
C ARG A 210 -47.07 37.13 -107.72
N GLU A 211 -45.83 37.56 -107.75
CA GLU A 211 -45.28 38.39 -108.83
C GLU A 211 -45.35 37.69 -110.19
N ARG A 212 -44.94 36.42 -110.26
CA ARG A 212 -45.06 35.62 -111.50
C ARG A 212 -46.51 35.46 -111.95
N LEU A 213 -47.45 35.26 -111.03
CA LEU A 213 -48.88 35.18 -111.34
C LEU A 213 -49.43 36.52 -111.83
N LEU A 214 -49.03 37.64 -111.20
CA LEU A 214 -49.37 38.99 -111.64
C LEU A 214 -48.81 39.28 -113.04
N GLN A 215 -47.56 38.91 -113.31
CA GLN A 215 -46.96 39.03 -114.64
C GLN A 215 -47.72 38.19 -115.68
N LYS A 216 -48.09 36.94 -115.36
CA LYS A 216 -48.93 36.12 -116.25
C LYS A 216 -50.29 36.76 -116.51
N ARG A 217 -50.92 37.35 -115.49
CA ARG A 217 -52.20 38.05 -115.63
C ARG A 217 -52.08 39.31 -116.48
N LEU A 218 -51.02 40.11 -116.28
CA LEU A 218 -50.73 41.29 -117.09
C LEU A 218 -50.45 40.90 -118.54
N ALA A 219 -49.64 39.87 -118.78
CA ALA A 219 -49.39 39.35 -120.12
C ALA A 219 -50.67 38.81 -120.80
N ALA A 220 -51.58 38.19 -120.04
CA ALA A 220 -52.89 37.78 -120.57
C ALA A 220 -53.77 38.99 -120.92
N GLN A 221 -53.77 40.05 -120.10
CA GLN A 221 -54.45 41.30 -120.43
C GLN A 221 -53.85 42.00 -121.65
N GLU A 222 -52.52 41.96 -121.81
CA GLU A 222 -51.85 42.48 -123.00
C GLU A 222 -52.21 41.67 -124.25
N ARG A 223 -52.23 40.32 -124.17
CA ARG A 223 -52.72 39.48 -125.25
C ARG A 223 -54.16 39.80 -125.63
N GLN A 224 -55.04 39.98 -124.66
CA GLN A 224 -56.42 40.43 -124.93
C GLN A 224 -56.46 41.82 -125.57
N ARG A 225 -55.58 42.75 -125.17
CA ARG A 225 -55.46 44.08 -125.81
C ARG A 225 -54.91 43.98 -127.23
N GLU A 226 -53.98 43.09 -127.49
CA GLU A 226 -53.43 42.81 -128.82
C GLU A 226 -54.48 42.16 -129.72
N GLU A 227 -55.20 41.16 -129.24
CA GLU A 227 -56.34 40.55 -129.93
C GLU A 227 -57.41 41.60 -130.26
N ASN A 228 -57.78 42.46 -129.30
CA ASN A 228 -58.69 43.58 -129.55
C ASN A 228 -58.14 44.58 -130.58
N ARG A 229 -56.83 44.83 -130.60
CA ARG A 229 -56.18 45.68 -131.61
C ARG A 229 -56.17 45.03 -133.00
N GLU A 230 -55.96 43.71 -133.07
CA GLU A 230 -56.03 42.95 -134.32
C GLU A 230 -57.46 42.86 -134.86
N GLU A 231 -58.45 42.70 -133.99
CA GLU A 231 -59.87 42.81 -134.36
C GLU A 231 -60.22 44.20 -134.90
N LEU A 232 -59.72 45.27 -134.26
CA LEU A 232 -59.87 46.64 -134.76
C LEU A 232 -59.15 46.85 -136.10
N ARG A 233 -57.98 46.23 -136.31
CA ARG A 233 -57.27 46.26 -137.60
C ARG A 233 -58.04 45.51 -138.70
N LYS A 234 -58.64 44.35 -138.42
CA LYS A 234 -59.49 43.61 -139.37
C LYS A 234 -60.75 44.40 -139.77
N LYS A 235 -61.36 45.12 -138.81
CA LYS A 235 -62.53 46.00 -139.07
C LYS A 235 -62.20 47.23 -139.95
N LEU A 236 -60.95 47.67 -139.99
CA LEU A 236 -60.50 48.79 -140.82
C LEU A 236 -60.15 48.39 -142.26
N THR A 237 -59.88 47.11 -142.53
CA THR A 237 -59.45 46.62 -143.85
C THR A 237 -60.60 46.20 -144.78
N GLU A 238 -61.86 46.18 -144.33
CA GLU A 238 -63.01 45.66 -145.11
C GLU A 238 -64.08 46.71 -145.49
N GLY A 239 -63.84 48.00 -145.28
CA GLY A 239 -64.88 49.04 -145.48
C GLY A 239 -64.54 50.17 -146.45
N THR A 240 -64.61 49.92 -147.76
CA THR A 240 -64.57 50.98 -148.80
C THR A 240 -65.97 51.51 -149.12
N VAL A 241 -66.29 52.79 -148.84
CA VAL A 241 -67.28 53.57 -149.64
C VAL A 241 -66.97 55.08 -149.66
N ARG A 242 -66.52 55.51 -150.86
CA ARG A 242 -66.81 56.73 -151.64
C ARG A 242 -67.20 58.05 -150.94
N LEU A 243 -66.34 59.04 -151.19
CA LEU A 243 -66.59 60.48 -151.10
C LEU A 243 -67.70 60.96 -152.05
N LYS A 244 -68.60 61.81 -151.56
CA LYS A 244 -69.39 62.77 -152.35
C LYS A 244 -69.32 64.15 -151.71
N SER A 245 -69.01 65.12 -152.55
CA SER A 245 -68.88 66.57 -152.33
C SER A 245 -70.19 67.28 -152.00
N ALA A 246 -70.14 68.25 -151.08
CA ALA A 246 -70.90 69.52 -151.05
C ALA A 246 -70.43 70.31 -149.80
N VAL A 247 -69.56 71.33 -149.93
CA VAL A 247 -69.90 72.77 -149.92
C VAL A 247 -71.05 73.13 -148.95
N VAL A 248 -70.76 73.90 -147.89
CA VAL A 248 -71.30 75.25 -147.60
C VAL A 248 -70.87 75.74 -146.20
N MET A 249 -70.12 76.85 -146.24
CA MET A 249 -70.11 78.08 -145.42
C MET A 249 -70.23 78.12 -143.88
N LYS A 250 -69.37 79.00 -143.31
CA LYS A 250 -69.54 80.05 -142.27
C LYS A 250 -70.34 79.66 -141.00
N ARG A 251 -69.82 79.86 -139.79
CA ARG A 251 -69.13 81.03 -139.20
C ARG A 251 -68.12 80.58 -138.16
#